data_AF-A0A5Q3LBS2-F1
#
_entry.id   AF-A0A5Q3LBS2-F1
#
_cell.length_a   1.000
_cell.length_b   1.000
_cell.length_c   1.000
_cell.angle_alpha   90.00
_cell.angle_beta   90.00
_cell.angle_gamma   90.00
#
_symmetry.space_group_name_H-M   'P 1'
#
loop_
_entity.id
_entity.type
_entity.pdbx_description
1 polymer ?
#
loop_
_entity_poly.entity_id
_entity_poly.type
_entity_poly.pdbx_seq_one_letter_code
_entity_poly.pdbx_strand_id
1 'polypeptide(L)'
;MPVHPPYPDLLKESNWKSNMGNAYKYFKSAKSGLSGALRDAEKAYKAVNWNPMDPVEVAKDCLYKAEYDAEKAKALKAFQKVMKGDLTIYFKCVENACDHAMREIKENAVIPKEKGAYVAKIKKASIQFREKDLKVGVAKTIDEYFDTRQKLAEKNLARAAKVLVGYLTKFDKELKKMVKTAAKAPEEDKKLEAFNSFRVEHIRGVALGLPYMKRDKDFAALQPFWKKASTDAYKPKEAKEIAKKSQELASQYRKLDALVKSKGIV
;
A
#
# COMPACT_ATOMS: atom_id res chain seq x y z
N MET A 1 -1.11 -4.77 -9.36
CA MET A 1 -0.37 -4.42 -10.59
C MET A 1 0.50 -3.22 -10.28
N PRO A 2 1.69 -3.08 -10.89
CA PRO A 2 2.48 -1.87 -10.74
C PRO A 2 1.68 -0.65 -11.21
N VAL A 3 1.86 0.48 -10.55
CA VAL A 3 1.15 1.74 -10.83
C VAL A 3 1.57 2.39 -12.14
N HIS A 4 2.70 1.96 -12.72
CA HIS A 4 3.20 2.50 -13.98
C HIS A 4 2.64 1.72 -15.19
N PRO A 5 1.99 2.39 -16.17
CA PRO A 5 1.49 1.75 -17.37
C PRO A 5 2.65 1.39 -18.30
N PRO A 6 2.62 0.28 -19.06
CA PRO A 6 3.71 -0.10 -19.95
C PRO A 6 3.98 0.97 -21.01
N TYR A 7 5.26 1.25 -21.30
CA TYR A 7 5.63 2.21 -22.34
C TYR A 7 5.27 1.65 -23.73
N PRO A 8 4.47 2.35 -24.56
CA PRO A 8 3.99 1.81 -25.83
C PRO A 8 5.13 1.58 -26.82
N ASP A 9 5.15 0.42 -27.47
CA ASP A 9 6.15 0.09 -28.49
C ASP A 9 6.14 1.08 -29.67
N LEU A 10 4.96 1.63 -30.00
CA LEU A 10 4.83 2.63 -31.05
C LEU A 10 5.59 3.93 -30.76
N LEU A 11 5.87 4.20 -29.48
CA LEU A 11 6.61 5.38 -29.03
C LEU A 11 8.10 5.12 -28.83
N LYS A 12 8.61 3.95 -29.25
CA LYS A 12 10.04 3.62 -29.21
C LYS A 12 10.75 4.03 -30.49
N GLU A 13 11.96 4.56 -30.34
CA GLU A 13 12.80 4.96 -31.47
C GLU A 13 13.10 3.78 -32.41
N SER A 14 13.33 2.59 -31.85
CA SER A 14 13.60 1.38 -32.62
C SER A 14 12.45 1.00 -33.55
N ASN A 15 11.21 1.12 -33.07
CA ASN A 15 10.02 0.82 -33.85
C ASN A 15 9.82 1.85 -34.98
N TRP A 16 10.07 3.13 -34.67
CA TRP A 16 10.09 4.19 -35.67
C TRP A 16 11.09 3.89 -36.80
N LYS A 17 12.35 3.59 -36.47
CA LYS A 17 13.39 3.27 -37.46
C LYS A 17 13.02 2.06 -38.32
N SER A 18 12.53 1.00 -37.69
CA SER A 18 12.15 -0.24 -38.39
C SER A 18 11.05 0.01 -39.42
N ASN A 19 9.97 0.71 -39.04
CA ASN A 19 8.84 0.98 -39.93
C ASN A 19 9.15 1.97 -41.06
N MET A 20 10.14 2.85 -40.85
CA MET A 20 10.59 3.78 -41.88
C MET A 20 11.53 3.12 -42.89
N GLY A 21 12.30 2.11 -42.48
CA GLY A 21 13.21 1.39 -43.37
C GLY A 21 14.15 2.34 -44.13
N ASN A 22 14.31 2.13 -45.44
CA ASN A 22 15.13 3.00 -46.29
C ASN A 22 14.63 4.45 -46.36
N ALA A 23 13.33 4.68 -46.14
CA ALA A 23 12.76 6.03 -46.16
C ALA A 23 13.37 6.91 -45.06
N TYR A 24 13.84 6.32 -43.95
CA TYR A 24 14.49 7.02 -42.85
C TYR A 24 15.71 7.84 -43.29
N LYS A 25 16.44 7.40 -44.33
CA LYS A 25 17.63 8.10 -44.85
C LYS A 25 17.29 9.42 -45.56
N TYR A 26 16.06 9.56 -46.03
CA TYR A 26 15.61 10.74 -46.78
C TYR A 26 14.95 11.81 -45.91
N PHE A 27 14.84 11.57 -44.60
CA PHE A 27 14.47 12.60 -43.64
C PHE A 27 15.70 13.46 -43.34
N LYS A 28 15.68 14.71 -43.81
CA LYS A 28 16.74 15.72 -43.61
C LYS A 28 17.11 15.91 -42.14
N SER A 29 16.18 15.64 -41.22
CA SER A 29 16.34 15.79 -39.77
C SER A 29 16.18 14.48 -38.98
N ALA A 30 16.35 13.31 -39.61
CA ALA A 30 16.02 11.99 -39.03
C ALA A 30 16.57 11.73 -37.62
N LYS A 31 17.76 12.25 -37.28
CA LYS A 31 18.43 12.05 -35.98
C LYS A 31 18.06 13.09 -34.91
N SER A 32 17.61 14.30 -35.28
CA SER A 32 17.30 15.40 -34.33
C SER A 32 15.81 15.76 -34.22
N GLY A 33 14.96 15.29 -35.15
CA GLY A 33 13.50 15.48 -35.11
C GLY A 33 12.79 14.41 -34.28
N LEU A 34 11.99 13.57 -34.94
CA LEU A 34 11.13 12.57 -34.28
C LEU A 34 11.91 11.46 -33.56
N SER A 35 13.04 11.00 -34.12
CA SER A 35 13.86 9.95 -33.51
C SER A 35 14.46 10.40 -32.16
N GLY A 36 14.90 11.65 -32.08
CA GLY A 36 15.39 12.26 -30.84
C GLY A 36 14.27 12.41 -29.81
N ALA A 37 13.14 13.00 -30.22
CA ALA A 37 11.98 13.17 -29.34
C ALA A 37 11.46 11.86 -28.75
N LEU A 38 11.39 10.78 -29.55
CA LEU A 38 10.98 9.45 -29.08
C LEU A 38 11.99 8.86 -28.08
N ARG A 39 13.30 9.03 -28.32
CA ARG A 39 14.35 8.58 -27.41
C ARG A 39 14.29 9.33 -26.08
N ASP A 40 14.13 10.64 -26.14
CA ASP A 40 14.07 11.49 -24.96
C ASP A 40 12.81 11.21 -24.12
N ALA A 41 11.66 11.00 -24.77
CA ALA A 41 10.42 10.58 -24.10
C ALA A 41 10.56 9.21 -23.41
N GLU A 42 11.17 8.22 -24.09
CA GLU A 42 11.41 6.90 -23.49
C GLU A 42 12.39 7.00 -22.30
N LYS A 43 13.46 7.79 -22.44
CA LYS A 43 14.43 8.02 -21.37
C LYS A 43 13.79 8.72 -20.17
N ALA A 44 13.00 9.76 -20.41
CA ALA A 44 12.28 10.48 -19.37
C ALA A 44 11.29 9.58 -18.63
N TYR A 45 10.52 8.76 -19.37
CA TYR A 45 9.62 7.77 -18.78
C TYR A 45 10.37 6.77 -17.88
N LYS A 46 11.50 6.24 -18.34
CA LYS A 46 12.34 5.32 -17.55
C LYS A 46 12.99 5.97 -16.33
N ALA A 47 13.22 7.29 -16.37
CA ALA A 47 13.81 8.04 -15.27
C ALA A 47 12.81 8.38 -14.16
N VAL A 48 11.50 8.22 -14.39
CA VAL A 48 10.49 8.46 -13.36
C VAL A 48 10.65 7.48 -12.21
N ASN A 49 10.84 8.01 -11.01
CA ASN A 49 10.74 7.22 -9.79
C ASN A 49 9.26 6.98 -9.47
N TRP A 50 8.78 5.76 -9.73
CA TRP A 50 7.39 5.37 -9.51
C TRP A 50 7.06 5.03 -8.06
N ASN A 51 8.06 4.75 -7.22
CA ASN A 51 7.86 4.28 -5.84
C ASN A 51 7.02 5.24 -4.97
N PRO A 52 7.18 6.58 -5.02
CA PRO A 52 6.36 7.50 -4.23
C PRO A 52 4.88 7.53 -4.62
N MET A 53 4.52 6.90 -5.74
CA MET A 53 3.15 6.80 -6.25
C MET A 53 2.57 5.40 -6.04
N ASP A 54 3.36 4.42 -5.58
CA ASP A 54 2.90 3.04 -5.40
C ASP A 54 2.15 2.89 -4.06
N PRO A 55 0.81 2.68 -4.09
CA PRO A 55 -0.02 2.54 -2.89
C PRO A 55 0.38 1.35 -2.03
N VAL A 56 1.03 0.33 -2.59
CA VAL A 56 1.53 -0.82 -1.84
C VAL A 56 2.65 -0.41 -0.91
N GLU A 57 3.61 0.33 -1.44
CA GLU A 57 4.82 0.74 -0.71
C GLU A 57 4.53 1.91 0.23
N VAL A 58 3.85 2.95 -0.23
CA VAL A 58 3.66 4.17 0.58
C VAL A 58 2.62 3.98 1.68
N ALA A 59 1.61 3.14 1.45
CA ALA A 59 0.58 2.85 2.45
C ALA A 59 0.89 1.59 3.27
N LYS A 60 2.12 1.03 3.17
CA LYS A 60 2.48 -0.21 3.85
C LYS A 60 2.35 -0.09 5.36
N ASP A 61 2.59 1.10 5.91
CA ASP A 61 2.60 1.38 7.35
C ASP A 61 1.35 2.08 7.87
N CYS A 62 0.44 2.47 6.98
CA CYS A 62 -0.85 3.04 7.37
C CYS A 62 -1.69 2.00 8.14
N LEU A 63 -2.44 2.52 9.10
CA LEU A 63 -3.37 1.81 9.96
C LEU A 63 -4.74 2.50 9.93
N TYR A 64 -4.75 3.83 10.08
CA TYR A 64 -5.97 4.62 10.18
C TYR A 64 -6.31 5.35 8.89
N LYS A 65 -7.60 5.63 8.69
CA LYS A 65 -8.12 6.38 7.53
C LYS A 65 -7.33 7.67 7.26
N ALA A 66 -7.05 8.47 8.29
CA ALA A 66 -6.32 9.72 8.13
C ALA A 66 -4.90 9.53 7.58
N GLU A 67 -4.24 8.41 7.91
CA GLU A 67 -2.91 8.08 7.39
C GLU A 67 -2.99 7.65 5.92
N TYR A 68 -4.01 6.87 5.55
CA TYR A 68 -4.29 6.54 4.14
C TYR A 68 -4.59 7.80 3.32
N ASP A 69 -5.45 8.70 3.82
CA ASP A 69 -5.80 9.96 3.16
C ASP A 69 -4.57 10.85 2.96
N ALA A 70 -3.71 10.95 3.97
CA ALA A 70 -2.47 11.73 3.90
C ALA A 70 -1.47 11.17 2.89
N GLU A 71 -1.22 9.85 2.90
CA GLU A 71 -0.33 9.21 1.94
C GLU A 71 -0.91 9.23 0.51
N LYS A 72 -2.23 9.11 0.35
CA LYS A 72 -2.92 9.29 -0.93
C LYS A 72 -2.68 10.67 -1.50
N ALA A 73 -2.87 11.71 -0.70
CA ALA A 73 -2.62 13.09 -1.11
C ALA A 73 -1.15 13.32 -1.51
N LYS A 74 -0.19 12.72 -0.79
CA LYS A 74 1.24 12.76 -1.14
C LYS A 74 1.53 12.06 -2.46
N ALA A 75 0.99 10.86 -2.68
CA ALA A 75 1.16 10.09 -3.91
C ALA A 75 0.59 10.82 -5.13
N LEU A 76 -0.63 11.37 -5.01
CA LEU A 76 -1.25 12.20 -6.06
C LEU A 76 -0.43 13.46 -6.35
N LYS A 77 0.11 14.12 -5.32
CA LYS A 77 0.98 15.29 -5.50
C LYS A 77 2.30 14.93 -6.18
N ALA A 78 2.90 13.79 -5.85
CA ALA A 78 4.09 13.28 -6.51
C ALA A 78 3.79 12.99 -8.00
N PHE A 79 2.67 12.33 -8.28
CA PHE A 79 2.22 12.08 -9.64
C PHE A 79 1.98 13.37 -10.43
N GLN A 80 1.31 14.35 -9.83
CA GLN A 80 1.09 15.66 -10.45
C GLN A 80 2.41 16.38 -10.78
N LYS A 81 3.46 16.24 -9.95
CA LYS A 81 4.78 16.81 -10.25
C LYS A 81 5.42 16.14 -11.46
N VAL A 82 5.38 14.81 -11.53
CA VAL A 82 5.87 14.04 -12.68
C VAL A 82 5.14 14.43 -13.97
N MET A 83 3.82 14.62 -13.88
CA MET A 83 3.00 15.01 -15.03
C MET A 83 3.16 16.48 -15.43
N LYS A 84 3.23 17.42 -14.48
CA LYS A 84 3.41 18.85 -14.78
C LYS A 84 4.82 19.17 -15.27
N GLY A 85 5.81 18.37 -14.90
CA GLY A 85 7.18 18.48 -15.38
C GLY A 85 7.45 17.66 -16.63
N ASP A 86 8.45 16.78 -16.51
CA ASP A 86 9.18 16.13 -17.59
C ASP A 86 8.29 15.41 -18.62
N LEU A 87 7.38 14.53 -18.18
CA LEU A 87 6.67 13.67 -19.14
C LEU A 87 5.78 14.44 -20.10
N THR A 88 5.02 15.44 -19.63
CA THR A 88 4.17 16.22 -20.52
C THR A 88 4.99 16.99 -21.55
N ILE A 89 6.15 17.51 -21.16
CA ILE A 89 7.05 18.23 -22.07
C ILE A 89 7.56 17.29 -23.16
N TYR A 90 8.11 16.12 -22.78
CA TYR A 90 8.66 15.18 -23.76
C TYR A 90 7.59 14.63 -24.72
N PHE A 91 6.38 14.30 -24.25
CA PHE A 91 5.30 13.84 -25.15
C PHE A 91 4.77 14.96 -26.06
N LYS A 92 4.78 16.23 -25.62
CA LYS A 92 4.52 17.38 -26.51
C LYS A 92 5.62 17.55 -27.56
N CYS A 93 6.88 17.32 -27.21
CA CYS A 93 7.98 17.33 -28.18
C CYS A 93 7.79 16.24 -29.24
N VAL A 94 7.34 15.04 -28.86
CA VAL A 94 6.98 13.97 -29.81
C VAL A 94 5.86 14.42 -30.74
N GLU A 95 4.79 15.03 -30.21
CA GLU A 95 3.68 15.53 -31.02
C GLU A 95 4.12 16.58 -32.05
N ASN A 96 4.93 17.56 -31.63
CA ASN A 96 5.48 18.59 -32.52
C ASN A 96 6.42 17.99 -33.57
N ALA A 97 7.23 16.99 -33.18
CA ALA A 97 8.12 16.31 -34.11
C ALA A 97 7.35 15.45 -35.12
N CYS A 98 6.20 14.88 -34.74
CA CYS A 98 5.29 14.23 -35.68
C CYS A 98 4.71 15.23 -36.69
N ASP A 99 4.34 16.43 -36.27
CA ASP A 99 3.81 17.46 -37.19
C ASP A 99 4.86 17.90 -38.20
N HIS A 100 6.10 18.08 -37.76
CA HIS A 100 7.22 18.36 -38.66
C HIS A 100 7.46 17.20 -39.64
N ALA A 101 7.49 15.96 -39.15
CA ALA A 101 7.68 14.78 -39.98
C ALA A 101 6.57 14.61 -41.03
N MET A 102 5.31 14.88 -40.66
CA MET A 102 4.19 14.86 -41.62
C MET A 102 4.32 15.93 -42.70
N ARG A 103 4.83 17.13 -42.38
CA ARG A 103 5.09 18.18 -43.38
C ARG A 103 6.20 17.75 -44.35
N GLU A 104 7.30 17.23 -43.82
CA GLU A 104 8.42 16.76 -44.63
C GLU A 104 8.04 15.63 -45.59
N ILE A 105 7.17 14.70 -45.14
CA ILE A 105 6.62 13.64 -46.01
C ILE A 105 5.78 14.21 -47.16
N LYS A 106 5.02 15.29 -46.91
CA LYS A 106 4.19 15.93 -47.95
C LYS A 106 5.05 16.65 -48.98
N GLU A 107 6.14 17.27 -48.54
CA GLU A 107 7.01 18.11 -49.37
C GLU A 107 8.09 17.30 -50.12
N ASN A 108 8.38 16.07 -49.69
CA ASN A 108 9.43 15.24 -50.28
C ASN A 108 8.88 14.11 -51.15
N ALA A 109 9.07 14.20 -52.46
CA ALA A 109 8.61 13.21 -53.44
C ALA A 109 9.24 11.81 -53.28
N VAL A 110 10.38 11.69 -52.58
CA VAL A 110 11.09 10.42 -52.37
C VAL A 110 10.52 9.63 -51.20
N ILE A 111 9.79 10.28 -50.29
CA ILE A 111 9.26 9.63 -49.09
C ILE A 111 7.86 9.07 -49.39
N PRO A 112 7.59 7.76 -49.20
CA PRO A 112 6.28 7.19 -49.46
C PRO A 112 5.19 7.83 -48.58
N LYS A 113 4.09 8.26 -49.19
CA LYS A 113 2.96 8.94 -48.50
C LYS A 113 2.34 8.09 -47.38
N GLU A 114 2.37 6.76 -47.53
CA GLU A 114 1.94 5.79 -46.51
C GLU A 114 2.70 5.93 -45.18
N LYS A 115 3.94 6.45 -45.18
CA LYS A 115 4.68 6.75 -43.95
C LYS A 115 4.02 7.87 -43.16
N GLY A 116 3.29 8.77 -43.82
CA GLY A 116 2.48 9.80 -43.16
C GLY A 116 1.38 9.18 -42.26
N ALA A 117 0.76 8.08 -42.70
CA ALA A 117 -0.22 7.36 -41.89
C ALA A 117 0.41 6.74 -40.64
N TYR A 118 1.66 6.26 -40.74
CA TYR A 118 2.40 5.73 -39.59
C TYR A 118 2.77 6.85 -38.58
N VAL A 119 3.27 8.00 -39.05
CA VAL A 119 3.55 9.16 -38.18
C VAL A 119 2.28 9.64 -37.48
N ALA A 120 1.13 9.67 -38.17
CA ALA A 120 -0.15 10.01 -37.56
C ALA A 120 -0.55 9.04 -36.44
N LYS A 121 -0.27 7.73 -36.59
CA LYS A 121 -0.48 6.74 -35.52
C LYS A 121 0.42 7.02 -34.31
N ILE A 122 1.69 7.37 -34.52
CA ILE A 122 2.61 7.76 -33.43
C ILE A 122 2.07 8.97 -32.67
N LYS A 123 1.67 10.03 -33.38
CA LYS A 123 1.09 11.24 -32.77
C LYS A 123 -0.13 10.90 -31.91
N LYS A 124 -1.06 10.10 -32.47
CA LYS A 124 -2.27 9.67 -31.74
C LYS A 124 -1.93 8.85 -30.50
N ALA A 125 -0.96 7.94 -30.59
CA ALA A 125 -0.52 7.14 -29.45
C ALA A 125 0.17 8.00 -28.36
N SER A 126 0.94 9.01 -28.73
CA SER A 126 1.56 9.94 -27.77
C SER A 126 0.49 10.68 -26.96
N ILE A 127 -0.52 11.22 -27.64
CA ILE A 127 -1.64 11.92 -26.99
C ILE A 127 -2.43 10.95 -26.10
N GLN A 128 -2.77 9.76 -26.61
CA GLN A 128 -3.51 8.74 -25.88
C GLN A 128 -2.75 8.31 -24.62
N PHE A 129 -1.46 8.02 -24.72
CA PHE A 129 -0.64 7.61 -23.60
C PHE A 129 -0.51 8.71 -22.55
N ARG A 130 -0.27 9.96 -22.97
CA ARG A 130 -0.19 11.11 -22.06
C ARG A 130 -1.52 11.41 -21.35
N GLU A 131 -2.62 11.49 -22.09
CA GLU A 131 -3.89 11.97 -21.55
C GLU A 131 -4.69 10.87 -20.84
N LYS A 132 -4.72 9.65 -21.39
CA LYS A 132 -5.55 8.59 -20.83
C LYS A 132 -4.77 7.63 -19.97
N ASP A 133 -3.64 7.11 -20.45
CA ASP A 133 -2.95 6.03 -19.73
C ASP A 133 -2.18 6.60 -18.53
N LEU A 134 -1.51 7.74 -18.72
CA LEU A 134 -0.82 8.47 -17.66
C LEU A 134 -1.80 9.30 -16.82
N LYS A 135 -2.29 10.45 -17.31
CA LYS A 135 -3.06 11.39 -16.47
C LYS A 135 -4.29 10.77 -15.79
N VAL A 136 -5.12 10.06 -16.55
CA VAL A 136 -6.36 9.47 -16.01
C VAL A 136 -6.09 8.09 -15.40
N GLY A 137 -5.40 7.22 -16.11
CA GLY A 137 -5.18 5.82 -15.73
C GLY A 137 -4.38 5.68 -14.44
N VAL A 138 -3.26 6.40 -14.33
CA VAL A 138 -2.43 6.36 -13.11
C VAL A 138 -3.13 7.01 -11.94
N ALA A 139 -3.74 8.20 -12.11
CA ALA A 139 -4.47 8.87 -11.03
C ALA A 139 -5.60 7.99 -10.48
N LYS A 140 -6.39 7.39 -11.38
CA LYS A 140 -7.46 6.45 -11.02
C LYS A 140 -6.92 5.22 -10.30
N THR A 141 -5.81 4.67 -10.77
CA THR A 141 -5.16 3.51 -10.13
C THR A 141 -4.70 3.86 -8.72
N ILE A 142 -4.08 5.04 -8.52
CA ILE A 142 -3.70 5.52 -7.19
C ILE A 142 -4.95 5.59 -6.30
N ASP A 143 -6.01 6.27 -6.75
CA ASP A 143 -7.24 6.43 -5.97
C ASP A 143 -7.88 5.10 -5.56
N GLU A 144 -8.11 4.21 -6.52
CA GLU A 144 -8.81 2.93 -6.29
C GLU A 144 -8.03 2.01 -5.35
N TYR A 145 -6.69 1.98 -5.46
CA TYR A 145 -5.86 1.13 -4.61
C TYR A 145 -5.78 1.65 -3.18
N PHE A 146 -5.67 2.97 -2.99
CA PHE A 146 -5.72 3.56 -1.65
C PHE A 146 -7.06 3.27 -0.97
N ASP A 147 -8.18 3.49 -1.67
CA ASP A 147 -9.52 3.22 -1.14
C ASP A 147 -9.72 1.73 -0.80
N THR A 148 -9.20 0.84 -1.64
CA THR A 148 -9.27 -0.62 -1.39
C THR A 148 -8.45 -1.01 -0.16
N ARG A 149 -7.23 -0.49 -0.02
CA ARG A 149 -6.37 -0.78 1.14
C ARG A 149 -6.95 -0.23 2.42
N GLN A 150 -7.48 0.99 2.39
CA GLN A 150 -8.15 1.60 3.52
C GLN A 150 -9.34 0.75 3.97
N LYS A 151 -10.23 0.34 3.06
CA LYS A 151 -11.39 -0.52 3.39
C LYS A 151 -10.96 -1.85 4.02
N LEU A 152 -9.90 -2.46 3.51
CA LEU A 152 -9.35 -3.70 4.08
C LEU A 152 -8.78 -3.48 5.49
N ALA A 153 -8.07 -2.37 5.70
CA ALA A 153 -7.54 -1.99 7.01
C ALA A 153 -8.66 -1.72 8.01
N GLU A 154 -9.68 -0.94 7.63
CA GLU A 154 -10.87 -0.67 8.45
C GLU A 154 -11.60 -1.97 8.83
N LYS A 155 -11.80 -2.90 7.87
CA LYS A 155 -12.41 -4.21 8.15
C LYS A 155 -11.58 -5.04 9.13
N ASN A 156 -10.26 -5.06 8.97
CA ASN A 156 -9.35 -5.80 9.84
C ASN A 156 -9.30 -5.19 11.24
N LEU A 157 -9.24 -3.86 11.34
CA LEU A 157 -9.32 -3.12 12.59
C LEU A 157 -10.65 -3.36 13.30
N ALA A 158 -11.78 -3.27 12.60
CA ALA A 158 -13.10 -3.55 13.19
C ALA A 158 -13.22 -4.98 13.69
N ARG A 159 -12.67 -5.97 12.95
CA ARG A 159 -12.61 -7.36 13.41
C ARG A 159 -11.73 -7.51 14.65
N ALA A 160 -10.56 -6.89 14.65
CA ALA A 160 -9.63 -6.92 15.78
C ALA A 160 -10.21 -6.25 17.02
N ALA A 161 -10.84 -5.09 16.85
CA ALA A 161 -11.60 -4.38 17.86
C ALA A 161 -12.69 -5.26 18.45
N LYS A 162 -13.55 -5.86 17.62
CA LYS A 162 -14.61 -6.76 18.08
C LYS A 162 -14.08 -7.94 18.89
N VAL A 163 -12.99 -8.56 18.44
CA VAL A 163 -12.32 -9.64 19.18
C VAL A 163 -11.81 -9.10 20.52
N LEU A 164 -11.02 -8.02 20.50
CA LEU A 164 -10.42 -7.43 21.70
C LEU A 164 -11.48 -7.04 22.73
N VAL A 165 -12.52 -6.33 22.33
CA VAL A 165 -13.64 -5.89 23.18
C VAL A 165 -14.43 -7.08 23.71
N GLY A 166 -14.69 -8.10 22.88
CA GLY A 166 -15.39 -9.32 23.31
C GLY A 166 -14.66 -10.07 24.43
N TYR A 167 -13.32 -10.04 24.42
CA TYR A 167 -12.51 -10.63 25.50
C TYR A 167 -12.39 -9.69 26.71
N LEU A 168 -12.20 -8.38 26.49
CA LEU A 168 -12.07 -7.40 27.57
C LEU A 168 -13.33 -7.34 28.44
N THR A 169 -14.52 -7.29 27.83
CA THR A 169 -15.81 -7.19 28.54
C THR A 169 -16.05 -8.32 29.54
N LYS A 170 -15.48 -9.51 29.30
CA LYS A 170 -15.62 -10.68 30.17
C LYS A 170 -14.40 -10.91 31.07
N PHE A 171 -13.28 -10.26 30.79
CA PHE A 171 -11.98 -10.58 31.40
C PHE A 171 -12.00 -10.44 32.92
N ASP A 172 -12.49 -9.32 33.45
CA ASP A 172 -12.50 -9.07 34.91
C ASP A 172 -13.40 -10.08 35.65
N LYS A 173 -14.56 -10.42 35.07
CA LYS A 173 -15.48 -11.41 35.63
C LYS A 173 -14.85 -12.81 35.66
N GLU A 174 -14.27 -13.24 34.55
CA GLU A 174 -13.64 -14.56 34.45
C GLU A 174 -12.35 -14.65 35.27
N LEU A 175 -11.58 -13.57 35.39
CA LEU A 175 -10.42 -13.48 36.26
C LEU A 175 -10.82 -13.68 37.73
N LYS A 176 -11.87 -12.97 38.19
CA LYS A 176 -12.42 -13.13 39.54
C LYS A 176 -12.95 -14.55 39.78
N LYS A 177 -13.59 -15.14 38.78
CA LYS A 177 -14.09 -16.52 38.85
C LYS A 177 -12.94 -17.52 38.98
N MET A 178 -11.90 -17.40 38.15
CA MET A 178 -10.70 -18.24 38.22
C MET A 178 -10.03 -18.15 39.59
N VAL A 179 -9.83 -16.93 40.12
CA VAL A 179 -9.22 -16.75 41.46
C VAL A 179 -10.04 -17.42 42.56
N LYS A 180 -11.38 -17.32 42.50
CA LYS A 180 -12.28 -18.02 43.45
C LYS A 180 -12.21 -19.54 43.31
N THR A 181 -12.17 -20.07 42.09
CA THR A 181 -12.05 -21.51 41.83
C THR A 181 -10.71 -22.04 42.34
N ALA A 182 -9.60 -21.36 42.06
CA ALA A 182 -8.28 -21.73 42.54
C ALA A 182 -8.18 -21.66 44.08
N ALA A 183 -8.83 -20.68 44.73
CA ALA A 183 -8.83 -20.60 46.19
C ALA A 183 -9.60 -21.74 46.87
N LYS A 184 -10.60 -22.33 46.20
CA LYS A 184 -11.46 -23.40 46.73
C LYS A 184 -10.98 -24.81 46.37
N ALA A 185 -10.02 -24.94 45.45
CA ALA A 185 -9.51 -26.24 45.02
C ALA A 185 -8.66 -26.88 46.14
N PRO A 186 -8.94 -28.13 46.54
CA PRO A 186 -8.25 -28.80 47.64
C PRO A 186 -6.83 -29.21 47.27
N GLU A 187 -6.57 -29.48 46.00
CA GLU A 187 -5.29 -29.94 45.47
C GLU A 187 -4.64 -28.85 44.63
N GLU A 188 -3.31 -28.78 44.68
CA GLU A 188 -2.52 -27.76 43.98
C GLU A 188 -2.64 -27.86 42.46
N ASP A 189 -2.69 -29.08 41.92
CA ASP A 189 -2.84 -29.34 40.48
C ASP A 189 -4.14 -28.75 39.91
N LYS A 190 -5.24 -28.85 40.66
CA LYS A 190 -6.54 -28.27 40.28
C LYS A 190 -6.51 -26.73 40.23
N LYS A 191 -5.68 -26.09 41.08
CA LYS A 191 -5.48 -24.63 41.05
C LYS A 191 -4.73 -24.21 39.79
N LEU A 192 -3.68 -24.96 39.45
CA LEU A 192 -2.86 -24.74 38.26
C LEU A 192 -3.68 -24.97 36.98
N GLU A 193 -4.53 -25.99 36.94
CA GLU A 193 -5.40 -26.28 35.81
C GLU A 193 -6.43 -25.17 35.56
N ALA A 194 -7.07 -24.66 36.61
CA ALA A 194 -8.01 -23.54 36.52
C ALA A 194 -7.34 -22.28 35.95
N PHE A 195 -6.11 -21.98 36.38
CA PHE A 195 -5.34 -20.85 35.87
C PHE A 195 -4.89 -21.05 34.41
N ASN A 196 -4.42 -22.25 34.06
CA ASN A 196 -3.99 -22.56 32.69
C ASN A 196 -5.16 -22.48 31.70
N SER A 197 -6.34 -22.97 32.10
CA SER A 197 -7.58 -22.88 31.30
C SER A 197 -7.95 -21.42 31.02
N PHE A 198 -7.95 -20.58 32.07
CA PHE A 198 -8.17 -19.15 31.93
C PHE A 198 -7.16 -18.47 30.97
N ARG A 199 -5.87 -18.80 31.09
CA ARG A 199 -4.83 -18.25 30.20
C ARG A 199 -5.05 -18.65 28.74
N VAL A 200 -5.34 -19.92 28.48
CA VAL A 200 -5.52 -20.43 27.11
C VAL A 200 -6.71 -19.77 26.42
N GLU A 201 -7.79 -19.50 27.14
CA GLU A 201 -9.00 -18.91 26.56
C GLU A 201 -8.92 -17.38 26.45
N HIS A 202 -8.66 -16.69 27.57
CA HIS A 202 -8.85 -15.24 27.64
C HIS A 202 -7.61 -14.42 27.27
N ILE A 203 -6.40 -14.91 27.59
CA ILE A 203 -5.17 -14.23 27.15
C ILE A 203 -4.96 -14.43 25.65
N ARG A 204 -5.31 -15.61 25.11
CA ARG A 204 -5.26 -15.86 23.65
C ARG A 204 -6.08 -14.84 22.87
N GLY A 205 -7.29 -14.53 23.33
CA GLY A 205 -8.15 -13.56 22.69
C GLY A 205 -7.55 -12.15 22.61
N VAL A 206 -7.01 -11.68 23.73
CA VAL A 206 -6.30 -10.38 23.80
C VAL A 206 -5.04 -10.38 22.93
N ALA A 207 -4.26 -11.46 22.98
CA ALA A 207 -3.07 -11.66 22.16
C ALA A 207 -3.36 -11.79 20.65
N LEU A 208 -4.59 -12.13 20.26
CA LEU A 208 -5.03 -12.17 18.86
C LEU A 208 -5.48 -10.79 18.34
N GLY A 209 -6.13 -9.98 19.18
CA GLY A 209 -6.59 -8.64 18.80
C GLY A 209 -5.47 -7.59 18.74
N LEU A 210 -4.54 -7.63 19.71
CA LEU A 210 -3.47 -6.63 19.83
C LEU A 210 -2.53 -6.50 18.62
N PRO A 211 -2.08 -7.59 17.95
CA PRO A 211 -1.20 -7.51 16.79
C PRO A 211 -1.71 -6.62 15.65
N TYR A 212 -3.02 -6.49 15.50
CA TYR A 212 -3.63 -5.60 14.51
C TYR A 212 -3.46 -4.11 14.85
N MET A 213 -3.18 -3.79 16.10
CA MET A 213 -2.91 -2.44 16.61
C MET A 213 -1.43 -2.20 16.90
N LYS A 214 -0.52 -3.11 16.48
CA LYS A 214 0.92 -3.04 16.79
C LYS A 214 1.63 -1.77 16.33
N ARG A 215 1.02 -1.05 15.38
CA ARG A 215 1.55 0.20 14.82
C ARG A 215 1.05 1.43 15.57
N ASP A 216 -0.03 1.30 16.33
CA ASP A 216 -0.41 2.33 17.28
C ASP A 216 0.56 2.24 18.48
N LYS A 217 1.28 3.34 18.73
CA LYS A 217 2.31 3.42 19.77
C LYS A 217 1.78 3.07 21.15
N ASP A 218 0.53 3.39 21.42
CA ASP A 218 -0.09 3.15 22.72
C ASP A 218 -0.39 1.67 22.92
N PHE A 219 -0.81 0.96 21.86
CA PHE A 219 -1.03 -0.49 21.89
C PHE A 219 0.27 -1.30 21.78
N ALA A 220 1.27 -0.79 21.07
CA ALA A 220 2.59 -1.41 20.94
C ALA A 220 3.24 -1.68 22.30
N ALA A 221 3.14 -0.73 23.23
CA ALA A 221 3.69 -0.84 24.58
C ALA A 221 3.06 -1.98 25.41
N LEU A 222 1.83 -2.38 25.09
CA LEU A 222 1.10 -3.43 25.82
C LEU A 222 1.34 -4.83 25.26
N GLN A 223 1.78 -4.97 24.00
CA GLN A 223 1.97 -6.28 23.37
C GLN A 223 2.94 -7.23 24.07
N PRO A 224 4.09 -6.78 24.62
CA PRO A 224 5.02 -7.69 25.27
C PRO A 224 4.42 -8.45 26.45
N PHE A 225 3.38 -7.91 27.09
CA PHE A 225 2.69 -8.57 28.19
C PHE A 225 1.68 -9.61 27.72
N TRP A 226 0.88 -9.27 26.69
CA TRP A 226 -0.21 -10.12 26.19
C TRP A 226 0.28 -11.13 25.15
N LYS A 227 1.14 -12.05 25.59
CA LYS A 227 1.64 -13.16 24.76
C LYS A 227 0.67 -14.35 24.79
N LYS A 228 0.67 -15.16 23.73
CA LYS A 228 -0.09 -16.43 23.72
C LYS A 228 0.45 -17.34 24.83
N ALA A 229 -0.40 -18.15 25.45
CA ALA A 229 0.01 -19.06 26.52
C ALA A 229 1.19 -19.99 26.13
N SER A 230 1.29 -20.37 24.85
CA SER A 230 2.40 -21.18 24.31
C SER A 230 3.73 -20.45 24.18
N THR A 231 3.72 -19.12 24.11
CA THR A 231 4.91 -18.26 23.97
C THR A 231 5.21 -17.42 25.20
N ASP A 232 4.32 -17.46 26.18
CA ASP A 232 4.51 -16.87 27.50
C ASP A 232 5.19 -17.89 28.42
N ALA A 233 6.44 -17.61 28.80
CA ALA A 233 7.29 -18.46 29.61
C ALA A 233 6.78 -18.69 31.06
N TYR A 234 5.70 -18.00 31.44
CA TYR A 234 5.11 -18.17 32.77
C TYR A 234 4.49 -19.56 32.92
N LYS A 235 5.10 -20.41 33.76
CA LYS A 235 4.57 -21.71 34.17
C LYS A 235 4.57 -21.76 35.71
N PRO A 236 3.46 -21.39 36.37
CA PRO A 236 3.43 -21.40 37.81
C PRO A 236 3.62 -22.82 38.34
N LYS A 237 4.41 -22.99 39.39
CA LYS A 237 4.60 -24.28 40.08
C LYS A 237 3.79 -24.36 41.38
N GLU A 238 3.40 -23.21 41.91
CA GLU A 238 2.68 -23.06 43.17
C GLU A 238 1.57 -22.02 43.05
N ALA A 239 0.50 -22.17 43.82
CA ALA A 239 -0.67 -21.31 43.83
C ALA A 239 -0.37 -19.89 44.33
N LYS A 240 0.65 -19.72 45.17
CA LYS A 240 1.13 -18.38 45.59
C LYS A 240 1.59 -17.54 44.38
N GLU A 241 2.13 -18.19 43.35
CA GLU A 241 2.56 -17.54 42.12
C GLU A 241 1.35 -17.09 41.30
N ILE A 242 0.28 -17.89 41.28
CA ILE A 242 -1.01 -17.56 40.62
C ILE A 242 -1.59 -16.26 41.18
N ALA A 243 -1.59 -16.08 42.50
CA ALA A 243 -2.14 -14.87 43.13
C ALA A 243 -1.41 -13.60 42.66
N LYS A 244 -0.08 -13.61 42.67
CA LYS A 244 0.74 -12.49 42.18
C LYS A 244 0.49 -12.21 40.70
N LYS A 245 0.45 -13.25 39.86
CA LYS A 245 0.20 -13.10 38.42
C LYS A 245 -1.22 -12.61 38.11
N SER A 246 -2.21 -13.01 38.90
CA SER A 246 -3.59 -12.55 38.75
C SER A 246 -3.73 -11.05 39.04
N GLN A 247 -3.00 -10.52 40.02
CA GLN A 247 -2.94 -9.07 40.29
C GLN A 247 -2.28 -8.31 39.14
N GLU A 248 -1.19 -8.85 38.58
CA GLU A 248 -0.51 -8.28 37.42
C GLU A 248 -1.45 -8.25 36.19
N LEU A 249 -2.15 -9.36 35.93
CA LEU A 249 -3.15 -9.48 34.86
C LEU A 249 -4.29 -8.46 35.03
N ALA A 250 -4.80 -8.26 36.26
CA ALA A 250 -5.82 -7.26 36.53
C ALA A 250 -5.33 -5.83 36.24
N SER A 251 -4.08 -5.51 36.61
CA SER A 251 -3.48 -4.19 36.36
C SER A 251 -3.31 -3.92 34.86
N GLN A 252 -2.75 -4.89 34.13
CA GLN A 252 -2.54 -4.76 32.69
C GLN A 252 -3.86 -4.76 31.91
N TYR A 253 -4.87 -5.51 32.38
CA TYR A 253 -6.23 -5.44 31.86
C TYR A 253 -6.81 -4.03 31.98
N ARG A 254 -6.71 -3.38 33.15
CA ARG A 254 -7.22 -2.01 33.35
C ARG A 254 -6.54 -1.01 32.42
N LYS A 255 -5.23 -1.13 32.22
CA LYS A 255 -4.48 -0.30 31.27
C LYS A 255 -5.00 -0.47 29.85
N LEU A 256 -5.20 -1.72 29.42
CA LEU A 256 -5.70 -2.04 28.10
C LEU A 256 -7.15 -1.59 27.90
N ASP A 257 -8.03 -1.82 28.86
CA ASP A 257 -9.43 -1.38 28.83
C ASP A 257 -9.56 0.14 28.76
N ALA A 258 -8.78 0.87 29.57
CA ALA A 258 -8.73 2.33 29.52
C ALA A 258 -8.24 2.84 28.15
N LEU A 259 -7.21 2.21 27.59
CA LEU A 259 -6.69 2.58 26.27
C LEU A 259 -7.73 2.35 25.17
N VAL A 260 -8.36 1.18 25.14
CA VAL A 260 -9.41 0.83 24.17
C VAL A 260 -10.56 1.84 24.20
N LYS A 261 -11.00 2.24 25.41
CA LYS A 261 -12.03 3.28 25.58
C LYS A 261 -11.56 4.65 25.09
N SER A 262 -10.35 5.07 25.47
CA SER A 262 -9.80 6.38 25.07
C SER A 262 -9.63 6.55 23.56
N LYS A 263 -9.43 5.43 22.84
CA LYS A 263 -9.25 5.38 21.38
C LYS A 263 -10.57 5.25 20.61
N GLY A 264 -11.71 5.21 21.31
CA GLY A 264 -13.04 5.06 20.69
C GLY A 264 -13.22 3.73 19.96
N ILE A 265 -12.51 2.68 20.40
CA ILE A 265 -12.64 1.32 19.85
C ILE A 265 -13.90 0.62 20.43
N VAL A 266 -14.49 1.21 21.48
CA VAL A 266 -15.76 0.86 22.14
C VAL A 266 -16.62 2.11 22.24
#